data_AF-A0A7V2H795-F1
#
_entry.id   AF-A0A7V2H795-F1
#
_cell.length_a   1.000
_cell.length_b   1.000
_cell.length_c   1.000
_cell.angle_alpha   90.00
_cell.angle_beta   90.00
_cell.angle_gamma   90.00
#
_symmetry.space_group_name_H-M   'P 1'
#
loop_
_entity.id
_entity.type
_entity.pdbx_description
1 polymer ?
#
loop_
_entity_poly.entity_id
_entity_poly.type
_entity_poly.pdbx_seq_one_letter_code
_entity_poly.pdbx_strand_id
1 'polypeptide(L)'
;MLTRVLLTLFLSATVAAAQPTTAPRKTVIVPSNFQMIVVDSRKAICQEGDEAWVRTALAEKAPATGPATRPADLLQKLTERRDVLADRMAADLALDDASEPRKLLDEHLIPMLRQAIEFDPPVFYLVTTQETLRAIVRGGWTDPTGRYHYNRAADRVSIDINMQVRFDSEMSDEVLAVLYQTSDSFAERRRKLSETIRDTEEKLAYALATRGQYATQVTFVNFINRFGIEPLNLREDQQWFGVGLAGVLSAQYLAYVNDAAADQILRIMSSDDPRNPVRSATIDLLSPMNLQDLREIAREAYKDAFRRRSTAVFKSWLDRAGATALPKVLRAMRANPPSDGAALLKIIRDQTGIDLTAEMKPK
;
A
#
# COMPACT_ATOMS: atom_id res chain seq x y z
N MET A 1 10.19 -6.93 28.24
CA MET A 1 10.46 -6.11 27.05
C MET A 1 10.54 -6.91 25.74
N LEU A 2 10.86 -8.21 25.72
CA LEU A 2 10.85 -9.02 24.49
C LEU A 2 9.45 -9.31 23.91
N THR A 3 8.40 -9.35 24.73
CA THR A 3 7.05 -9.77 24.31
C THR A 3 6.33 -8.76 23.39
N ARG A 4 6.68 -7.46 23.44
CA ARG A 4 6.12 -6.44 22.53
C ARG A 4 6.66 -6.55 21.09
N VAL A 5 7.82 -7.17 20.90
CA VAL A 5 8.51 -7.21 19.59
C VAL A 5 7.86 -8.22 18.62
N LEU A 6 7.33 -9.35 19.10
CA LEU A 6 6.77 -10.39 18.24
C LEU A 6 5.40 -10.02 17.62
N LEU A 7 4.48 -9.43 18.38
CA LEU A 7 3.20 -8.99 17.82
C LEU A 7 3.41 -7.86 16.79
N THR A 8 4.36 -6.96 17.08
CA THR A 8 4.82 -5.95 16.12
C THR A 8 5.37 -6.63 14.86
N LEU A 9 6.15 -7.72 14.96
CA LEU A 9 6.69 -8.47 13.81
C LEU A 9 5.65 -9.17 12.93
N PHE A 10 4.48 -9.58 13.46
CA PHE A 10 3.41 -10.21 12.68
C PHE A 10 2.40 -9.20 12.11
N LEU A 11 2.25 -8.04 12.75
CA LEU A 11 1.37 -6.94 12.32
C LEU A 11 2.11 -5.83 11.57
N SER A 12 3.44 -5.91 11.48
CA SER A 12 4.24 -5.01 10.65
C SER A 12 3.91 -5.25 9.18
N ALA A 13 2.87 -4.57 8.69
CA ALA A 13 3.10 -3.78 7.51
C ALA A 13 4.17 -2.75 7.91
N THR A 14 5.45 -3.09 7.72
CA THR A 14 6.51 -2.09 7.77
C THR A 14 6.24 -1.13 6.61
N VAL A 15 5.37 -0.15 6.82
CA VAL A 15 5.75 1.19 6.41
C VAL A 15 6.84 1.53 7.41
N ALA A 16 8.08 1.12 7.10
CA ALA A 16 9.18 1.91 7.60
C ALA A 16 8.79 3.32 7.19
N ALA A 17 8.46 4.18 8.16
CA ALA A 17 8.41 5.60 7.91
C ALA A 17 9.75 5.87 7.26
N ALA A 18 9.74 6.09 5.93
CA ALA A 18 10.95 6.39 5.22
C ALA A 18 11.53 7.55 6.00
N GLN A 19 12.72 7.37 6.60
CA GLN A 19 13.38 8.49 7.23
C GLN A 19 13.35 9.60 6.19
N PRO A 20 12.83 10.80 6.54
CA PRO A 20 12.69 11.88 5.59
C PRO A 20 14.05 12.02 4.92
N THR A 21 14.08 11.71 3.63
CA THR A 21 15.34 11.69 2.91
C THR A 21 15.71 13.16 2.80
N THR A 22 16.65 13.62 3.63
CA THR A 22 17.18 14.98 3.61
C THR A 22 18.02 15.26 2.37
N ALA A 23 18.07 14.32 1.43
CA ALA A 23 18.68 14.54 0.13
C ALA A 23 17.85 15.62 -0.61
N PRO A 24 18.47 16.75 -0.99
CA PRO A 24 17.75 17.81 -1.69
C PRO A 24 17.18 17.27 -3.00
N ARG A 25 15.96 17.70 -3.34
CA ARG A 25 15.34 17.42 -4.63
C ARG A 25 16.33 17.72 -5.76
N LYS A 26 16.54 16.75 -6.63
CA LYS A 26 17.32 16.94 -7.85
C LYS A 26 16.39 17.40 -8.97
N THR A 27 16.70 18.55 -9.55
CA THR A 27 15.92 19.14 -10.64
C THR A 27 16.51 18.75 -11.99
N VAL A 28 15.66 18.68 -13.01
CA VAL A 28 16.09 18.38 -14.37
C VAL A 28 16.95 19.52 -14.92
N ILE A 29 18.09 19.16 -15.51
CA ILE A 29 18.90 20.07 -16.32
C ILE A 29 18.54 19.82 -17.77
N VAL A 30 18.00 20.82 -18.46
CA VAL A 30 17.64 20.71 -19.89
C VAL A 30 18.93 20.53 -20.71
N PRO A 31 19.04 19.49 -21.56
CA PRO A 31 20.23 19.30 -22.39
C PRO A 31 20.45 20.48 -23.34
N SER A 32 21.71 20.73 -23.72
CA SER A 32 22.04 21.74 -24.74
C SER A 32 21.29 21.48 -26.05
N ASN A 33 20.75 22.53 -26.67
CA ASN A 33 19.89 22.49 -27.87
C ASN A 33 18.48 21.90 -27.66
N PHE A 34 18.07 21.71 -26.41
CA PHE A 34 16.69 21.40 -26.06
C PHE A 34 16.06 22.60 -25.34
N GLN A 35 14.73 22.62 -25.32
CA GLN A 35 13.92 23.54 -24.56
C GLN A 35 12.82 22.80 -23.82
N MET A 36 12.37 23.39 -22.72
CA MET A 36 11.25 22.89 -21.93
C MET A 36 9.95 23.55 -22.37
N ILE A 37 8.94 22.73 -22.63
CA ILE A 37 7.59 23.14 -22.98
C ILE A 37 6.67 22.72 -21.85
N VAL A 38 5.82 23.64 -21.39
CA VAL A 38 4.80 23.39 -20.38
C VAL A 38 3.43 23.70 -20.97
N VAL A 39 2.50 22.75 -20.85
CA VAL A 39 1.08 22.90 -21.20
C VAL A 39 0.28 22.27 -20.07
N ASP A 40 -0.55 23.06 -19.38
CA ASP A 40 -1.21 22.68 -18.13
C ASP A 40 -0.18 22.09 -17.11
N SER A 41 -0.39 20.87 -16.61
CA SER A 41 0.53 20.16 -15.72
C SER A 41 1.62 19.36 -16.46
N ARG A 42 1.53 19.21 -17.79
CA ARG A 42 2.43 18.35 -18.56
C ARG A 42 3.65 19.12 -19.04
N LYS A 43 4.82 18.50 -18.89
CA LYS A 43 6.12 19.11 -19.20
C LYS A 43 6.86 18.22 -20.20
N ALA A 44 7.33 18.78 -21.30
CA ALA A 44 8.18 18.08 -22.27
C ALA A 44 9.49 18.82 -22.48
N ILE A 45 10.53 18.07 -22.82
CA ILE A 45 11.84 18.59 -23.23
C ILE A 45 12.06 18.13 -24.67
N CYS A 46 12.16 19.06 -25.61
CA CYS A 46 12.32 18.75 -27.02
C CYS A 46 13.27 19.73 -27.71
N GLN A 47 13.70 19.41 -28.92
CA GLN A 47 14.47 20.35 -29.76
C GLN A 47 13.54 21.44 -30.32
N GLU A 48 14.10 22.59 -30.70
CA GLU A 48 13.34 23.75 -31.19
C GLU A 48 12.39 23.41 -32.35
N GLY A 49 12.85 22.59 -33.31
CA GLY A 49 12.04 22.16 -34.46
C GLY A 49 10.83 21.27 -34.12
N ASP A 50 10.76 20.73 -32.90
CA ASP A 50 9.65 19.86 -32.46
C ASP A 50 8.57 20.61 -31.66
N GLU A 51 8.77 21.89 -31.35
CA GLU A 51 7.93 22.62 -30.39
C GLU A 51 6.44 22.62 -30.72
N ALA A 52 6.08 23.00 -31.95
CA ALA A 52 4.70 23.23 -32.33
C ALA A 52 3.83 21.96 -32.20
N TRP A 53 4.36 20.82 -32.64
CA TRP A 53 3.63 19.56 -32.55
C TRP A 53 3.66 18.98 -31.14
N VAL A 54 4.74 19.17 -30.38
CA VAL A 54 4.83 18.75 -28.97
C VAL A 54 3.80 19.50 -28.12
N ARG A 55 3.67 20.84 -28.28
CA ARG A 55 2.62 21.63 -27.61
C ARG A 55 1.22 21.10 -27.90
N THR A 56 0.95 20.77 -29.17
CA THR A 56 -0.34 20.22 -29.60
C THR A 56 -0.62 18.88 -28.91
N ALA A 57 0.37 17.98 -28.90
CA ALA A 57 0.26 16.67 -28.26
C ALA A 57 0.05 16.77 -26.74
N LEU A 58 0.74 17.70 -26.06
CA LEU A 58 0.57 17.92 -24.62
C LEU A 58 -0.85 18.41 -24.27
N ALA A 59 -1.47 19.22 -25.14
CA ALA A 59 -2.82 19.74 -24.94
C ALA A 59 -3.94 18.69 -25.14
N GLU A 60 -3.64 17.55 -25.79
CA GLU A 60 -4.63 16.49 -26.01
C GLU A 60 -4.93 15.73 -24.73
N LYS A 61 -6.15 15.89 -24.22
CA LYS A 61 -6.65 15.07 -23.11
C LYS A 61 -7.12 13.72 -23.64
N ALA A 62 -6.44 12.65 -23.24
CA ALA A 62 -6.95 11.30 -23.44
C ALA A 62 -8.11 11.03 -22.45
N PRO A 63 -9.10 10.18 -22.81
CA PRO A 63 -10.14 9.75 -21.88
C PRO A 63 -9.53 9.08 -20.65
N ALA A 64 -10.06 9.38 -19.46
CA ALA A 64 -9.52 8.84 -18.21
C ALA A 64 -10.01 7.40 -17.94
N THR A 65 -9.33 6.39 -18.48
CA THR A 65 -9.48 4.98 -18.09
C THR A 65 -8.71 4.69 -16.79
N GLY A 66 -9.14 5.32 -15.68
CA GLY A 66 -8.48 5.14 -14.38
C GLY A 66 -9.07 3.98 -13.56
N PRO A 67 -8.39 3.57 -12.46
CA PRO A 67 -8.89 2.55 -11.55
C PRO A 67 -10.24 2.95 -10.94
N ALA A 68 -11.06 1.95 -10.61
CA ALA A 68 -12.41 2.12 -10.05
C ALA A 68 -12.44 2.69 -8.62
N THR A 69 -11.29 2.93 -7.99
CA THR A 69 -11.20 3.48 -6.63
C THR A 69 -9.96 4.34 -6.48
N ARG A 70 -10.09 5.61 -6.82
CA ARG A 70 -9.06 6.64 -6.67
C ARG A 70 -9.04 7.16 -5.22
N PRO A 71 -7.95 7.82 -4.79
CA PRO A 71 -7.90 8.48 -3.48
C PRO A 71 -9.05 9.46 -3.23
N ALA A 72 -9.51 10.15 -4.27
CA ALA A 72 -10.69 11.03 -4.21
C ALA A 72 -11.97 10.28 -3.84
N ASP A 73 -12.20 9.09 -4.42
CA ASP A 73 -13.36 8.27 -4.12
C ASP A 73 -13.32 7.77 -2.67
N LEU A 74 -12.12 7.38 -2.19
CA LEU A 74 -11.90 7.01 -0.79
C LEU A 74 -12.17 8.18 0.15
N LEU A 75 -11.66 9.38 -0.18
CA LEU A 75 -11.85 10.58 0.64
C LEU A 75 -13.32 10.96 0.73
N GLN A 76 -14.03 10.95 -0.40
CA GLN A 76 -15.45 11.25 -0.45
C GLN A 76 -16.23 10.29 0.45
N LYS A 77 -16.10 8.98 0.22
CA LYS A 77 -16.81 7.95 1.00
C LYS A 77 -16.46 8.00 2.48
N LEU A 78 -15.17 8.23 2.80
CA LEU A 78 -14.73 8.35 4.18
C LEU A 78 -15.36 9.56 4.86
N THR A 79 -15.45 10.69 4.17
CA THR A 79 -16.07 11.91 4.71
C THR A 79 -17.57 11.71 4.94
N GLU A 80 -18.27 11.09 3.97
CA GLU A 80 -19.70 10.80 4.07
C GLU A 80 -20.04 9.81 5.19
N ARG A 81 -19.17 8.82 5.41
CA ARG A 81 -19.42 7.70 6.33
C ARG A 81 -18.62 7.79 7.62
N ARG A 82 -17.97 8.94 7.87
CA ARG A 82 -17.00 9.16 8.94
C ARG A 82 -17.54 8.75 10.30
N ASP A 83 -18.69 9.31 10.70
CA ASP A 83 -19.23 9.10 12.05
C ASP A 83 -19.70 7.66 12.24
N VAL A 84 -20.35 7.07 11.23
CA VAL A 84 -20.80 5.67 11.27
C VAL A 84 -19.61 4.73 11.39
N LEU A 85 -18.53 4.99 10.64
CA LEU A 85 -17.30 4.20 10.75
C LEU A 85 -16.65 4.35 12.12
N ALA A 86 -16.57 5.58 12.64
CA ALA A 86 -15.99 5.86 13.95
C ALA A 86 -16.76 5.15 15.09
N ASP A 87 -18.10 5.23 15.07
CA ASP A 87 -18.95 4.57 16.07
C ASP A 87 -18.83 3.04 15.96
N ARG A 88 -18.78 2.50 14.74
CA ARG A 88 -18.52 1.07 14.52
C ARG A 88 -17.16 0.65 15.08
N MET A 89 -16.10 1.40 14.79
CA MET A 89 -14.75 1.11 15.28
C MET A 89 -14.69 1.11 16.81
N ALA A 90 -15.36 2.06 17.45
CA ALA A 90 -15.48 2.11 18.91
C ALA A 90 -16.24 0.89 19.46
N ALA A 91 -17.38 0.55 18.83
CA ALA A 91 -18.18 -0.59 19.23
C ALA A 91 -17.41 -1.91 19.10
N ASP A 92 -16.81 -2.18 17.93
CA ASP A 92 -16.06 -3.40 17.61
C ASP A 92 -14.88 -3.60 18.57
N LEU A 93 -14.18 -2.52 18.94
CA LEU A 93 -13.05 -2.56 19.88
C LEU A 93 -13.45 -2.35 21.36
N ALA A 94 -14.75 -2.31 21.65
CA ALA A 94 -15.29 -2.06 22.99
C ALA A 94 -14.65 -0.84 23.68
N LEU A 95 -14.52 0.28 22.95
CA LEU A 95 -14.09 1.57 23.51
C LEU A 95 -15.27 2.26 24.19
N ASP A 96 -14.98 3.22 25.07
CA ASP A 96 -16.00 3.98 25.80
C ASP A 96 -16.79 4.90 24.86
N ASP A 97 -16.09 5.50 23.88
CA ASP A 97 -16.68 6.35 22.86
C ASP A 97 -15.89 6.32 21.54
N ALA A 98 -16.34 7.11 20.55
CA ALA A 98 -15.74 7.22 19.23
C ALA A 98 -14.71 8.37 19.10
N SER A 99 -14.22 8.95 20.19
CA SER A 99 -13.24 10.06 20.13
C SER A 99 -11.93 9.65 19.45
N GLU A 100 -11.34 8.51 19.83
CA GLU A 100 -10.09 8.00 19.25
C GLU A 100 -10.23 7.56 17.78
N PRO A 101 -11.29 6.82 17.37
CA PRO A 101 -11.57 6.60 15.96
C PRO A 101 -11.72 7.91 15.17
N ARG A 102 -12.48 8.88 15.68
CA ARG A 102 -12.66 10.20 15.04
C ARG A 102 -11.32 10.91 14.83
N LYS A 103 -10.47 10.88 15.85
CA LYS A 103 -9.12 11.45 15.80
C LYS A 103 -8.26 10.79 14.72
N LEU A 104 -8.26 9.45 14.64
CA LEU A 104 -7.56 8.71 13.58
C LEU A 104 -8.03 9.15 12.18
N LEU A 105 -9.35 9.26 11.98
CA LEU A 105 -9.91 9.63 10.69
C LEU A 105 -9.53 11.06 10.30
N ASP A 106 -9.66 12.01 11.22
CA ASP A 106 -9.45 13.45 10.95
C ASP A 106 -8.00 13.87 10.89
N GLU A 107 -7.17 13.37 11.80
CA GLU A 107 -5.78 13.84 11.96
C GLU A 107 -4.80 13.01 11.13
N HIS A 108 -5.19 11.82 10.67
CA HIS A 108 -4.30 10.93 9.92
C HIS A 108 -4.87 10.52 8.57
N LEU A 109 -6.02 9.85 8.53
CA LEU A 109 -6.49 9.23 7.29
C LEU A 109 -6.95 10.25 6.24
N ILE A 110 -7.77 11.22 6.63
CA ILE A 110 -8.27 12.27 5.73
C ILE A 110 -7.12 13.15 5.19
N PRO A 111 -6.19 13.66 6.01
CA PRO A 111 -5.03 14.43 5.52
C PRO A 111 -4.17 13.64 4.54
N MET A 112 -3.92 12.35 4.84
CA MET A 112 -3.15 11.48 3.94
C MET A 112 -3.85 11.30 2.58
N LEU A 113 -5.17 11.10 2.56
CA LEU A 113 -5.92 10.98 1.31
C LEU A 113 -5.95 12.31 0.53
N ARG A 114 -6.05 13.46 1.20
CA ARG A 114 -5.93 14.78 0.56
C ARG A 114 -4.56 14.97 -0.07
N GLN A 115 -3.48 14.64 0.65
CA GLN A 115 -2.12 14.69 0.11
C GLN A 115 -1.98 13.79 -1.13
N ALA A 116 -2.60 12.62 -1.14
CA ALA A 116 -2.58 11.72 -2.31
C ALA A 116 -3.40 12.25 -3.51
N ILE A 117 -4.44 13.07 -3.27
CA ILE A 117 -5.23 13.73 -4.33
C ILE A 117 -4.46 14.91 -4.92
N GLU A 118 -3.79 15.68 -4.07
CA GLU A 118 -2.98 16.85 -4.45
C GLU A 118 -1.62 16.46 -5.03
N PHE A 119 -1.30 15.17 -5.06
CA PHE A 119 -0.02 14.67 -5.52
C PHE A 119 0.15 14.84 -7.04
N ASP A 120 1.01 15.79 -7.42
CA ASP A 120 1.43 16.05 -8.80
C ASP A 120 2.93 15.75 -8.96
N PRO A 121 3.30 14.53 -9.43
CA PRO A 121 4.71 14.16 -9.54
C PRO A 121 5.40 14.98 -10.65
N PRO A 122 6.67 15.39 -10.44
CA PRO A 122 7.39 16.21 -11.40
C PRO A 122 7.90 15.37 -12.59
N VAL A 123 7.00 14.98 -13.50
CA VAL A 123 7.32 14.19 -14.70
C VAL A 123 7.61 15.08 -15.92
N PHE A 124 8.69 14.78 -16.62
CA PHE A 124 9.15 15.45 -17.84
C PHE A 124 9.31 14.44 -18.98
N TYR A 125 8.70 14.70 -20.13
CA TYR A 125 8.82 13.86 -21.32
C TYR A 125 9.96 14.35 -22.22
N LEU A 126 11.08 13.62 -22.26
CA LEU A 126 12.20 13.90 -23.16
C LEU A 126 11.90 13.36 -24.56
N VAL A 127 11.46 14.23 -25.46
CA VAL A 127 11.09 13.92 -26.84
C VAL A 127 12.34 14.00 -27.71
N THR A 128 12.80 12.84 -28.19
CA THR A 128 14.09 12.76 -28.88
C THR A 128 14.22 11.48 -29.71
N THR A 129 15.29 11.37 -30.50
CA THR A 129 15.69 10.12 -31.14
C THR A 129 16.67 9.33 -30.27
N GLN A 130 16.82 8.04 -30.53
CA GLN A 130 17.82 7.22 -29.83
C GLN A 130 19.26 7.70 -30.06
N GLU A 131 19.54 8.21 -31.27
CA GLU A 131 20.86 8.74 -31.64
C GLU A 131 21.17 10.03 -30.87
N THR A 132 20.22 10.95 -30.81
CA THR A 132 20.36 12.21 -30.07
C THR A 132 20.45 11.95 -28.56
N LEU A 133 19.62 11.05 -28.02
CA LEU A 133 19.72 10.62 -26.61
C LEU A 133 21.11 10.06 -26.29
N ARG A 134 21.64 9.19 -27.15
CA ARG A 134 23.00 8.67 -27.01
C ARG A 134 24.05 9.77 -27.04
N ALA A 135 23.93 10.73 -27.95
CA ALA A 135 24.87 11.83 -28.05
C ALA A 135 24.90 12.70 -26.78
N ILE A 136 23.73 13.07 -26.23
CA ILE A 136 23.67 13.92 -25.03
C ILE A 136 24.18 13.18 -23.78
N VAL A 137 23.81 11.90 -23.58
CA VAL A 137 24.27 11.11 -22.42
C VAL A 137 25.79 10.85 -22.52
N ARG A 138 26.30 10.51 -23.71
CA ARG A 138 27.74 10.37 -23.96
C ARG A 138 28.48 11.70 -23.73
N GLY A 139 27.84 12.83 -24.06
CA GLY A 139 28.33 14.18 -23.84
C GLY A 139 28.33 14.63 -22.37
N GLY A 140 27.88 13.78 -21.44
CA GLY A 140 27.91 14.04 -20.00
C GLY A 140 26.59 14.54 -19.42
N TRP A 141 25.51 14.61 -20.21
CA TRP A 141 24.18 14.88 -19.66
C TRP A 141 23.72 13.71 -18.78
N THR A 142 23.16 14.04 -17.62
CA THR A 142 22.59 13.08 -16.67
C THR A 142 21.20 13.53 -16.26
N ASP A 143 20.32 12.57 -16.04
CA ASP A 143 19.02 12.85 -15.43
C ASP A 143 19.12 12.86 -13.90
N PRO A 144 18.17 13.50 -13.20
CA PRO A 144 18.16 13.59 -11.74
C PRO A 144 18.16 12.23 -11.03
N THR A 145 17.56 11.22 -11.65
CA THR A 145 17.33 9.89 -11.09
C THR A 145 18.34 8.83 -11.54
N GLY A 146 19.24 9.15 -12.47
CA GLY A 146 20.24 8.23 -13.00
C GLY A 146 19.67 7.11 -13.89
N ARG A 147 18.50 7.34 -14.51
CA ARG A 147 17.83 6.38 -15.41
C ARG A 147 18.60 6.10 -16.69
N TYR A 148 19.37 7.07 -17.17
CA TYR A 148 20.09 6.96 -18.43
C TYR A 148 21.57 6.64 -18.20
N HIS A 149 21.99 5.47 -18.66
CA HIS A 149 23.38 5.03 -18.53
C HIS A 149 23.99 4.70 -19.90
N TYR A 150 25.07 5.38 -20.26
CA TYR A 150 25.81 5.09 -21.48
C TYR A 150 26.70 3.86 -21.31
N ASN A 151 26.36 2.78 -22.01
CA ASN A 151 27.18 1.58 -22.12
C ASN A 151 28.22 1.77 -23.24
N ARG A 152 29.48 2.02 -22.84
CA ARG A 152 30.61 2.19 -23.76
C ARG A 152 30.90 0.98 -24.63
N ALA A 153 30.72 -0.24 -24.10
CA ALA A 153 31.05 -1.47 -24.81
C ALA A 153 30.04 -1.78 -25.94
N ALA A 154 28.78 -1.41 -25.74
CA ALA A 154 27.71 -1.62 -26.71
C ALA A 154 27.39 -0.38 -27.58
N ASP A 155 28.03 0.77 -27.29
CA ASP A 155 27.72 2.09 -27.87
C ASP A 155 26.21 2.42 -27.83
N ARG A 156 25.58 2.17 -26.68
CA ARG A 156 24.13 2.30 -26.47
C ARG A 156 23.81 2.93 -25.13
N VAL A 157 22.64 3.54 -25.02
CA VAL A 157 22.08 4.02 -23.74
C VAL A 157 21.13 2.96 -23.20
N SER A 158 21.38 2.53 -21.97
CA SER A 158 20.43 1.77 -21.16
C SER A 158 19.45 2.75 -20.50
N ILE A 159 18.17 2.40 -20.47
CA ILE A 159 17.09 3.22 -19.93
C ILE A 159 16.36 2.43 -18.85
N ASP A 160 16.34 2.92 -17.62
CA ASP A 160 15.45 2.41 -16.58
C ASP A 160 14.05 3.02 -16.72
N ILE A 161 13.08 2.17 -17.04
CA ILE A 161 11.68 2.54 -17.28
C ILE A 161 10.83 2.55 -15.98
N ASN A 162 11.40 2.17 -14.83
CA ASN A 162 10.63 2.04 -13.60
C ASN A 162 10.49 3.39 -12.89
N MET A 163 9.29 3.97 -12.86
CA MET A 163 9.01 5.17 -12.08
C MET A 163 8.70 4.83 -10.62
N GLN A 164 9.50 5.35 -9.68
CA GLN A 164 9.27 5.15 -8.25
C GLN A 164 8.47 6.32 -7.68
N VAL A 165 7.15 6.16 -7.60
CA VAL A 165 6.26 7.18 -7.03
C VAL A 165 6.35 7.18 -5.50
N ARG A 166 6.68 8.35 -4.94
CA ARG A 166 6.74 8.61 -3.50
C ARG A 166 5.90 9.85 -3.17
N PHE A 167 4.85 9.69 -2.37
CA PHE A 167 4.00 10.82 -1.94
C PHE A 167 4.30 11.28 -0.52
N ASP A 168 5.11 10.52 0.22
CA ASP A 168 5.50 10.78 1.62
C ASP A 168 6.74 11.68 1.72
N SER A 169 7.35 12.04 0.59
CA SER A 169 8.57 12.84 0.49
C SER A 169 8.61 13.60 -0.82
N GLU A 170 9.44 14.65 -0.87
CA GLU A 170 9.67 15.41 -2.10
C GLU A 170 10.34 14.52 -3.17
N MET A 171 9.80 14.53 -4.38
CA MET A 171 10.35 13.76 -5.50
C MET A 171 11.34 14.61 -6.31
N SER A 172 12.46 13.99 -6.67
CA SER A 172 13.30 14.47 -7.78
C SER A 172 12.52 14.44 -9.09
N ASP A 173 12.91 15.31 -10.01
CA ASP A 173 12.30 15.36 -11.34
C ASP A 173 12.52 14.04 -12.08
N GLU A 174 11.45 13.48 -12.65
CA GLU A 174 11.43 12.22 -13.37
C GLU A 174 11.45 12.49 -14.86
N VAL A 175 12.50 12.05 -15.57
CA VAL A 175 12.64 12.25 -17.01
C VAL A 175 12.35 10.95 -17.75
N LEU A 176 11.29 10.92 -18.55
CA LEU A 176 10.84 9.77 -19.33
C LEU A 176 11.11 10.01 -20.81
N ALA A 177 11.80 9.08 -21.46
CA ALA A 177 12.12 9.23 -22.89
C ALA A 177 10.92 8.88 -23.76
N VAL A 178 10.61 9.76 -24.71
CA VAL A 178 9.68 9.53 -25.82
C VAL A 178 10.52 9.41 -27.08
N LEU A 179 10.85 8.16 -27.43
CA LEU A 179 11.77 7.87 -28.53
C LEU A 179 11.03 7.76 -29.86
N TYR A 180 11.41 8.61 -30.81
CA TYR A 180 10.95 8.54 -32.20
C TYR A 180 12.11 8.29 -33.18
N GLN A 181 11.81 7.93 -34.41
CA GLN A 181 12.75 7.82 -35.51
C GLN A 181 12.64 9.04 -36.43
N THR A 182 13.74 9.50 -37.01
CA THR A 182 13.73 10.66 -37.91
C THR A 182 12.78 10.44 -39.11
N SER A 183 12.62 9.20 -39.55
CA SER A 183 11.68 8.77 -40.59
C SER A 183 10.20 8.75 -40.16
N ASP A 184 9.89 8.85 -38.86
CA ASP A 184 8.52 8.89 -38.38
C ASP A 184 7.82 10.16 -38.87
N SER A 185 6.61 9.99 -39.40
CA SER A 185 5.72 11.11 -39.72
C SER A 185 5.37 11.93 -38.47
N PHE A 186 4.95 13.18 -38.64
CA PHE A 186 4.49 14.00 -37.52
C PHE A 186 3.33 13.36 -36.73
N ALA A 187 2.41 12.67 -37.44
CA ALA A 187 1.32 11.95 -36.80
C ALA A 187 1.84 10.82 -35.91
N GLU A 188 2.87 10.12 -36.34
CA GLU A 188 3.48 9.02 -35.59
C GLU A 188 4.26 9.52 -34.36
N ARG A 189 5.01 10.62 -34.48
CA ARG A 189 5.70 11.24 -33.34
C ARG A 189 4.71 11.72 -32.28
N ARG A 190 3.64 12.39 -32.72
CA ARG A 190 2.53 12.82 -31.86
C ARG A 190 1.87 11.65 -31.15
N ARG A 191 1.55 10.56 -31.88
CA ARG A 191 0.98 9.34 -31.32
C ARG A 191 1.86 8.76 -30.20
N LYS A 192 3.17 8.62 -30.43
CA LYS A 192 4.12 8.10 -29.42
C LYS A 192 4.17 8.95 -28.16
N LEU A 193 4.16 10.28 -28.29
CA LEU A 193 4.11 11.19 -27.15
C LEU A 193 2.79 11.05 -26.39
N SER A 194 1.65 11.12 -27.08
CA SER A 194 0.33 11.00 -26.45
C SER A 194 0.13 9.65 -25.76
N GLU A 195 0.61 8.55 -26.35
CA GLU A 195 0.59 7.22 -25.72
C GLU A 195 1.46 7.16 -24.47
N THR A 196 2.68 7.71 -24.53
CA THR A 196 3.58 7.71 -23.36
C THR A 196 2.98 8.53 -22.21
N ILE A 197 2.36 9.67 -22.52
CA ILE A 197 1.66 10.50 -21.54
C ILE A 197 0.52 9.72 -20.91
N ARG A 198 -0.38 9.14 -21.73
CA ARG A 198 -1.53 8.38 -21.26
C ARG A 198 -1.09 7.21 -20.38
N ASP A 199 -0.16 6.38 -20.86
CA ASP A 199 0.29 5.19 -20.14
C ASP A 199 0.97 5.56 -18.81
N THR A 200 1.66 6.71 -18.76
CA THR A 200 2.28 7.23 -17.52
C THR A 200 1.23 7.73 -16.54
N GLU A 201 0.26 8.51 -16.99
CA GLU A 201 -0.85 9.03 -16.18
C GLU A 201 -1.71 7.87 -15.63
N GLU A 202 -1.99 6.84 -16.43
CA GLU A 202 -2.68 5.63 -15.99
C GLU A 202 -1.88 4.88 -14.92
N LYS A 203 -0.60 4.58 -15.17
CA LYS A 203 0.28 3.91 -14.19
C LYS A 203 0.34 4.68 -12.87
N LEU A 204 0.45 6.01 -12.94
CA LEU A 204 0.45 6.87 -11.77
C LEU A 204 -0.88 6.78 -11.02
N ALA A 205 -2.01 6.87 -11.72
CA ALA A 205 -3.33 6.75 -11.12
C ALA A 205 -3.52 5.39 -10.43
N TYR A 206 -3.06 4.28 -11.06
CA TYR A 206 -3.06 2.95 -10.45
C TYR A 206 -2.15 2.85 -9.23
N ALA A 207 -0.95 3.41 -9.29
CA ALA A 207 -0.01 3.41 -8.19
C ALA A 207 -0.58 4.18 -6.98
N LEU A 208 -1.15 5.37 -7.22
CA LEU A 208 -1.80 6.18 -6.19
C LEU A 208 -3.03 5.49 -5.59
N ALA A 209 -3.89 4.89 -6.42
CA ALA A 209 -5.04 4.13 -5.95
C ALA A 209 -4.62 2.95 -5.05
N THR A 210 -3.65 2.15 -5.52
CA THR A 210 -3.15 0.99 -4.78
C THR A 210 -2.53 1.41 -3.45
N ARG A 211 -1.67 2.44 -3.48
CA ARG A 211 -0.96 2.88 -2.29
C ARG A 211 -1.89 3.61 -1.31
N GLY A 212 -2.91 4.33 -1.80
CA GLY A 212 -3.96 4.93 -0.97
C GLY A 212 -4.80 3.88 -0.24
N GLN A 213 -5.22 2.81 -0.92
CA GLN A 213 -5.94 1.70 -0.28
C GLN A 213 -5.06 0.96 0.75
N TYR A 214 -3.81 0.67 0.38
CA TYR A 214 -2.86 0.02 1.28
C TYR A 214 -2.61 0.87 2.55
N ALA A 215 -2.30 2.17 2.38
CA ALA A 215 -2.06 3.06 3.50
C ALA A 215 -3.30 3.25 4.39
N THR A 216 -4.50 3.24 3.79
CA THR A 216 -5.77 3.22 4.52
C THR A 216 -5.88 1.97 5.40
N GLN A 217 -5.61 0.78 4.83
CA GLN A 217 -5.64 -0.46 5.59
C GLN A 217 -4.62 -0.50 6.72
N VAL A 218 -3.39 -0.04 6.47
CA VAL A 218 -2.33 0.03 7.48
C VAL A 218 -2.71 0.97 8.62
N THR A 219 -3.32 2.12 8.31
CA THR A 219 -3.84 3.05 9.32
C THR A 219 -4.87 2.37 10.23
N PHE A 220 -5.78 1.56 9.66
CA PHE A 220 -6.71 0.76 10.47
C PHE A 220 -6.00 -0.31 11.31
N VAL A 221 -5.05 -1.04 10.75
CA VAL A 221 -4.25 -2.04 11.49
C VAL A 221 -3.56 -1.40 12.69
N ASN A 222 -2.91 -0.25 12.50
CA ASN A 222 -2.21 0.47 13.56
C ASN A 222 -3.17 0.91 14.68
N PHE A 223 -4.35 1.40 14.30
CA PHE A 223 -5.39 1.76 15.27
C PHE A 223 -5.89 0.54 16.06
N ILE A 224 -6.22 -0.56 15.38
CA ILE A 224 -6.65 -1.81 16.01
C ILE A 224 -5.55 -2.34 16.94
N ASN A 225 -4.28 -2.28 16.54
CA ASN A 225 -3.18 -2.69 17.39
C ASN A 225 -3.12 -1.85 18.66
N ARG A 226 -3.11 -0.53 18.54
CA ARG A 226 -2.99 0.39 19.69
C ARG A 226 -4.14 0.29 20.69
N PHE A 227 -5.38 0.22 20.21
CA PHE A 227 -6.56 0.29 21.09
C PHE A 227 -7.25 -1.06 21.32
N GLY A 228 -7.11 -1.99 20.37
CA GLY A 228 -7.68 -3.33 20.46
C GLY A 228 -6.74 -4.37 21.07
N ILE A 229 -5.45 -4.35 20.69
CA ILE A 229 -4.54 -5.48 20.97
C ILE A 229 -3.53 -5.18 22.08
N GLU A 230 -2.82 -4.05 22.01
CA GLU A 230 -1.81 -3.67 23.00
C GLU A 230 -2.32 -3.69 24.45
N PRO A 231 -3.56 -3.23 24.76
CA PRO A 231 -4.09 -3.28 26.12
C PRO A 231 -4.30 -4.71 26.65
N LEU A 232 -4.38 -5.71 25.77
CA LEU A 232 -4.59 -7.11 26.15
C LEU A 232 -3.29 -7.80 26.61
N ASN A 233 -2.13 -7.21 26.30
CA ASN A 233 -0.81 -7.77 26.64
C ASN A 233 -0.65 -9.26 26.28
N LEU A 234 -1.05 -9.62 25.06
CA LEU A 234 -1.10 -11.01 24.59
C LEU A 234 0.28 -11.68 24.62
N ARG A 235 0.31 -12.92 25.13
CA ARG A 235 1.46 -13.82 25.08
C ARG A 235 1.59 -14.49 23.70
N GLU A 236 2.70 -15.16 23.45
CA GLU A 236 3.00 -15.79 22.15
C GLU A 236 1.91 -16.77 21.68
N ASP A 237 1.43 -17.62 22.58
CA ASP A 237 0.32 -18.58 22.38
C ASP A 237 -1.07 -17.94 22.25
N GLN A 238 -1.14 -16.61 22.36
CA GLN A 238 -2.36 -15.80 22.23
C GLN A 238 -2.27 -14.84 21.03
N GLN A 239 -1.12 -14.70 20.38
CA GLN A 239 -0.90 -13.70 19.31
C GLN A 239 -1.81 -13.90 18.11
N TRP A 240 -2.24 -15.14 17.85
CA TRP A 240 -3.17 -15.46 16.76
C TRP A 240 -4.47 -14.63 16.87
N PHE A 241 -4.92 -14.32 18.09
CA PHE A 241 -6.12 -13.53 18.31
C PHE A 241 -5.92 -12.09 17.86
N GLY A 242 -4.81 -11.47 18.24
CA GLY A 242 -4.46 -10.11 17.81
C GLY A 242 -4.26 -10.02 16.29
N VAL A 243 -3.53 -10.97 15.70
CA VAL A 243 -3.30 -11.02 14.25
C VAL A 243 -4.61 -11.24 13.48
N GLY A 244 -5.46 -12.15 13.96
CA GLY A 244 -6.78 -12.39 13.38
C GLY A 244 -7.72 -11.19 13.51
N LEU A 245 -7.75 -10.55 14.68
CA LEU A 245 -8.54 -9.34 14.94
C LEU A 245 -8.17 -8.21 13.97
N ALA A 246 -6.88 -7.90 13.86
CA ALA A 246 -6.40 -6.87 12.94
C ALA A 246 -6.68 -7.24 11.48
N GLY A 247 -6.45 -8.50 11.10
CA GLY A 247 -6.73 -9.00 9.75
C GLY A 247 -8.19 -8.83 9.37
N VAL A 248 -9.11 -9.21 10.26
CA VAL A 248 -10.55 -9.16 9.98
C VAL A 248 -11.10 -7.74 10.01
N LEU A 249 -10.86 -6.98 11.08
CA LEU A 249 -11.43 -5.64 11.21
C LEU A 249 -10.84 -4.65 10.21
N SER A 250 -9.52 -4.70 9.93
CA SER A 250 -8.94 -3.80 8.91
C SER A 250 -9.53 -4.04 7.52
N ALA A 251 -9.81 -5.30 7.16
CA ALA A 251 -10.47 -5.64 5.90
C ALA A 251 -11.92 -5.13 5.86
N GLN A 252 -12.66 -5.26 6.97
CA GLN A 252 -14.04 -4.77 7.07
C GLN A 252 -14.12 -3.24 7.03
N TYR A 253 -13.22 -2.53 7.72
CA TYR A 253 -13.16 -1.07 7.68
C TYR A 253 -12.73 -0.57 6.29
N LEU A 254 -11.73 -1.21 5.67
CA LEU A 254 -11.33 -0.87 4.30
C LEU A 254 -12.49 -1.08 3.32
N ALA A 255 -13.16 -2.23 3.38
CA ALA A 255 -14.34 -2.55 2.58
C ALA A 255 -15.44 -1.49 2.70
N TYR A 256 -15.65 -1.00 3.92
CA TYR A 256 -16.63 0.04 4.20
C TYR A 256 -16.26 1.41 3.58
N VAL A 257 -14.96 1.69 3.40
CA VAL A 257 -14.49 2.95 2.79
C VAL A 257 -14.40 2.85 1.27
N ASN A 258 -14.08 1.69 0.71
CA ASN A 258 -13.88 1.53 -0.74
C ASN A 258 -15.07 0.89 -1.48
N ASP A 259 -16.12 0.47 -0.79
CA ASP A 259 -17.25 -0.34 -1.31
C ASP A 259 -16.84 -1.71 -1.89
N ALA A 260 -15.66 -2.21 -1.53
CA ALA A 260 -15.30 -3.58 -1.86
C ALA A 260 -16.12 -4.57 -1.02
N ALA A 261 -16.30 -5.79 -1.54
CA ALA A 261 -16.85 -6.87 -0.75
C ALA A 261 -15.82 -7.29 0.31
N ALA A 262 -16.17 -7.11 1.60
CA ALA A 262 -15.29 -7.49 2.71
C ALA A 262 -14.85 -8.96 2.62
N ASP A 263 -15.76 -9.86 2.24
CA ASP A 263 -15.45 -11.28 2.06
C ASP A 263 -14.42 -11.56 0.96
N GLN A 264 -14.34 -10.71 -0.08
CA GLN A 264 -13.33 -10.84 -1.12
C GLN A 264 -11.93 -10.48 -0.57
N ILE A 265 -11.83 -9.37 0.17
CA ILE A 265 -10.58 -8.96 0.82
C ILE A 265 -10.15 -10.02 1.83
N LEU A 266 -11.08 -10.47 2.68
CA LEU A 266 -10.82 -11.49 3.70
C LEU A 266 -10.40 -12.82 3.09
N ARG A 267 -10.99 -13.24 1.96
CA ARG A 267 -10.58 -14.44 1.24
C ARG A 267 -9.11 -14.33 0.80
N ILE A 268 -8.71 -13.20 0.21
CA ILE A 268 -7.31 -12.97 -0.21
C ILE A 268 -6.36 -13.00 0.99
N MET A 269 -6.79 -12.47 2.14
CA MET A 269 -6.00 -12.41 3.37
C MET A 269 -5.95 -13.73 4.14
N SER A 270 -6.86 -14.67 3.89
CA SER A 270 -6.98 -15.93 4.63
C SER A 270 -6.65 -17.18 3.81
N SER A 271 -6.75 -17.14 2.48
CA SER A 271 -6.38 -18.26 1.61
C SER A 271 -4.88 -18.45 1.56
N ASP A 272 -4.39 -19.68 1.35
CA ASP A 272 -2.95 -19.91 1.13
C ASP A 272 -2.44 -19.16 -0.10
N ASP A 273 -1.21 -18.64 -0.04
CA ASP A 273 -0.48 -18.20 -1.24
C ASP A 273 0.16 -19.45 -1.89
N PRO A 274 -0.13 -19.77 -3.17
CA PRO A 274 0.49 -20.89 -3.85
C PRO A 274 2.02 -20.84 -3.88
N ARG A 275 2.60 -19.64 -3.81
CA ARG A 275 4.06 -19.40 -3.82
C ARG A 275 4.69 -19.54 -2.44
N ASN A 276 3.90 -19.52 -1.36
CA ASN A 276 4.40 -19.72 -0.01
C ASN A 276 4.64 -21.23 0.23
N PRO A 277 5.87 -21.65 0.57
CA PRO A 277 6.18 -23.07 0.81
C PRO A 277 5.55 -23.59 2.12
N VAL A 278 5.10 -22.72 3.02
CA VAL A 278 4.45 -23.08 4.27
C VAL A 278 2.94 -22.91 4.11
N ARG A 279 2.19 -24.00 4.32
CA ARG A 279 0.72 -23.96 4.26
C ARG A 279 0.15 -23.46 5.58
N SER A 280 -0.83 -22.58 5.54
CA SER A 280 -1.46 -22.05 6.76
C SER A 280 -2.05 -23.16 7.63
N ALA A 281 -2.60 -24.22 7.03
CA ALA A 281 -3.19 -25.35 7.75
C ALA A 281 -2.20 -26.16 8.63
N THR A 282 -0.89 -26.04 8.41
CA THR A 282 0.13 -26.75 9.20
C THR A 282 0.58 -25.98 10.45
N ILE A 283 0.11 -24.74 10.64
CA ILE A 283 0.58 -23.86 11.72
C ILE A 283 -0.17 -24.12 13.03
N ASP A 284 0.49 -24.52 14.12
CA ASP A 284 -0.17 -24.56 15.43
C ASP A 284 -0.34 -23.14 16.00
N LEU A 285 -1.58 -22.73 16.28
CA LEU A 285 -1.87 -21.38 16.80
C LEU A 285 -1.72 -21.26 18.33
N LEU A 286 -1.77 -22.36 19.08
CA LEU A 286 -1.56 -22.37 20.53
C LEU A 286 -0.11 -22.69 20.91
N SER A 287 0.67 -23.18 19.96
CA SER A 287 2.10 -23.44 20.15
C SER A 287 2.87 -23.00 18.90
N PRO A 288 2.86 -21.68 18.57
CA PRO A 288 3.59 -21.19 17.43
C PRO A 288 5.10 -21.45 17.60
N MET A 289 5.76 -21.81 16.50
CA MET A 289 7.22 -21.93 16.48
C MET A 289 7.85 -20.57 16.80
N ASN A 290 8.90 -20.59 17.63
CA ASN A 290 9.71 -19.40 17.84
C ASN A 290 10.42 -19.07 16.52
N LEU A 291 10.29 -17.83 16.05
CA LEU A 291 10.88 -17.38 14.79
C LEU A 291 12.41 -17.53 14.76
N GLN A 292 13.07 -17.53 15.91
CA GLN A 292 14.51 -17.74 15.98
C GLN A 292 14.93 -19.18 15.69
N ASP A 293 14.05 -20.15 15.95
CA ASP A 293 14.29 -21.56 15.66
C ASP A 293 14.11 -21.88 14.16
N LEU A 294 13.50 -20.96 13.41
CA LEU A 294 13.37 -21.05 11.97
C LEU A 294 14.61 -20.49 11.26
N ARG A 295 14.98 -21.16 10.16
CA ARG A 295 15.92 -20.62 9.19
C ARG A 295 15.43 -19.25 8.70
N GLU A 296 16.34 -18.30 8.56
CA GLU A 296 16.01 -16.91 8.18
C GLU A 296 15.10 -16.84 6.94
N ILE A 297 15.45 -17.60 5.90
CA ILE A 297 14.68 -17.68 4.64
C ILE A 297 13.25 -18.20 4.81
N ALA A 298 12.94 -18.92 5.89
CA ALA A 298 11.63 -19.50 6.16
C ALA A 298 10.76 -18.64 7.09
N ARG A 299 11.33 -17.61 7.73
CA ARG A 299 10.63 -16.78 8.73
C ARG A 299 9.46 -16.03 8.12
N GLU A 300 9.66 -15.37 6.98
CA GLU A 300 8.59 -14.58 6.32
C GLU A 300 7.49 -15.48 5.77
N ALA A 301 7.85 -16.64 5.21
CA ALA A 301 6.90 -17.66 4.77
C ALA A 301 6.03 -18.15 5.95
N TYR A 302 6.64 -18.44 7.09
CA TYR A 302 5.93 -18.83 8.31
C TYR A 302 5.03 -17.72 8.85
N LYS A 303 5.50 -16.47 8.90
CA LYS A 303 4.69 -15.31 9.33
C LYS A 303 3.46 -15.13 8.47
N ASP A 304 3.60 -15.21 7.15
CA ASP A 304 2.47 -15.10 6.23
C ASP A 304 1.47 -16.25 6.43
N ALA A 305 1.94 -17.49 6.58
CA ALA A 305 1.09 -18.64 6.86
C ALA A 305 0.35 -18.51 8.21
N PHE A 306 1.05 -18.07 9.26
CA PHE A 306 0.46 -17.80 10.59
C PHE A 306 -0.60 -16.71 10.52
N ARG A 307 -0.34 -15.60 9.80
CA ARG A 307 -1.28 -14.51 9.58
C ARG A 307 -2.54 -14.96 8.86
N ARG A 308 -2.39 -15.72 7.77
CA ARG A 308 -3.51 -16.26 6.98
C ARG A 308 -4.37 -17.20 7.82
N ARG A 309 -3.74 -18.12 8.57
CA ARG A 309 -4.44 -19.03 9.47
C ARG A 309 -5.20 -18.27 10.57
N SER A 310 -4.52 -17.34 11.24
CA SER A 310 -5.12 -16.52 12.30
C SER A 310 -6.34 -15.75 11.78
N THR A 311 -6.23 -15.14 10.61
CA THR A 311 -7.34 -14.42 9.96
C THR A 311 -8.49 -15.37 9.61
N ALA A 312 -8.19 -16.56 9.05
CA ALA A 312 -9.19 -17.55 8.69
C ALA A 312 -9.99 -18.04 9.91
N VAL A 313 -9.29 -18.39 10.99
CA VAL A 313 -9.94 -18.90 12.22
C VAL A 313 -10.74 -17.80 12.90
N PHE A 314 -10.21 -16.58 12.98
CA PHE A 314 -10.91 -15.44 13.58
C PHE A 314 -12.16 -15.06 12.79
N LYS A 315 -12.09 -15.04 11.46
CA LYS A 315 -13.25 -14.80 10.60
C LYS A 315 -14.32 -15.87 10.83
N SER A 316 -13.94 -17.15 10.77
CA SER A 316 -14.85 -18.28 11.01
C SER A 316 -15.50 -18.23 12.40
N TRP A 317 -14.77 -17.77 13.41
CA TRP A 317 -15.33 -17.53 14.73
C TRP A 317 -16.39 -16.41 14.70
N LEU A 318 -16.08 -15.24 14.15
CA LEU A 318 -17.03 -14.12 14.09
C LEU A 318 -18.28 -14.43 13.25
N ASP A 319 -18.12 -15.14 12.12
CA ASP A 319 -19.23 -15.56 11.28
C ASP A 319 -20.23 -16.45 12.06
N ARG A 320 -19.73 -17.28 12.98
CA ARG A 320 -20.54 -18.14 13.86
C ARG A 320 -21.10 -17.39 15.08
N ALA A 321 -20.32 -16.48 15.65
CA ALA A 321 -20.62 -15.83 16.93
C ALA A 321 -21.53 -14.60 16.78
N GLY A 322 -21.54 -13.97 15.61
CA GLY A 322 -22.26 -12.74 15.32
C GLY A 322 -21.54 -11.48 15.80
N ALA A 323 -22.04 -10.32 15.36
CA ALA A 323 -21.37 -9.01 15.52
C ALA A 323 -21.14 -8.58 16.98
N THR A 324 -21.96 -9.04 17.93
CA THR A 324 -21.83 -8.63 19.35
C THR A 324 -20.83 -9.45 20.16
N ALA A 325 -20.25 -10.50 19.57
CA ALA A 325 -19.36 -11.42 20.25
C ALA A 325 -18.00 -10.78 20.59
N LEU A 326 -17.40 -10.08 19.61
CA LEU A 326 -16.07 -9.50 19.77
C LEU A 326 -16.00 -8.49 20.92
N PRO A 327 -16.91 -7.49 21.03
CA PRO A 327 -16.85 -6.53 22.12
C PRO A 327 -17.00 -7.19 23.51
N LYS A 328 -17.79 -8.26 23.62
CA LYS A 328 -17.94 -9.03 24.87
C LYS A 328 -16.64 -9.72 25.25
N VAL A 329 -15.99 -10.39 24.30
CA VAL A 329 -14.69 -11.05 24.53
C VAL A 329 -13.61 -10.04 24.90
N LEU A 330 -13.50 -8.91 24.19
CA LEU A 330 -12.52 -7.88 24.51
C LEU A 330 -12.72 -7.31 25.92
N ARG A 331 -13.95 -7.02 26.33
CA ARG A 331 -14.25 -6.58 27.70
C ARG A 331 -13.88 -7.64 28.74
N ALA A 332 -14.22 -8.90 28.49
CA ALA A 332 -13.88 -10.00 29.39
C ALA A 332 -12.37 -10.18 29.53
N MET A 333 -11.61 -10.10 28.44
CA MET A 333 -10.15 -10.18 28.46
C MET A 333 -9.49 -8.99 29.16
N ARG A 334 -10.03 -7.77 29.00
CA ARG A 334 -9.51 -6.59 29.71
C ARG A 334 -9.77 -6.68 31.21
N ALA A 335 -10.94 -7.19 31.60
CA ALA A 335 -11.29 -7.39 33.01
C ALA A 335 -10.49 -8.54 33.64
N ASN A 336 -10.28 -9.64 32.90
CA ASN A 336 -9.58 -10.83 33.35
C ASN A 336 -8.62 -11.32 32.23
N PRO A 337 -7.39 -10.78 32.18
CA PRO A 337 -6.42 -11.17 31.16
C PRO A 337 -6.14 -12.68 31.20
N PRO A 338 -6.22 -13.39 30.05
CA PRO A 338 -5.97 -14.82 30.02
C PRO A 338 -4.51 -15.16 30.34
N SER A 339 -4.29 -16.18 31.17
CA SER A 339 -2.94 -16.62 31.58
C SER A 339 -2.11 -17.21 30.45
N ASP A 340 -2.78 -17.85 29.49
CA ASP A 340 -2.22 -18.63 28.37
C ASP A 340 -3.27 -18.77 27.25
N GLY A 341 -2.93 -19.47 26.17
CA GLY A 341 -3.81 -19.70 25.02
C GLY A 341 -5.06 -20.52 25.35
N ALA A 342 -4.98 -21.48 26.28
CA ALA A 342 -6.13 -22.28 26.68
C ALA A 342 -7.13 -21.45 27.50
N ALA A 343 -6.64 -20.59 28.38
CA ALA A 343 -7.46 -19.62 29.12
C ALA A 343 -8.15 -18.62 28.17
N LEU A 344 -7.46 -18.18 27.12
CA LEU A 344 -8.05 -17.35 26.07
C LEU A 344 -9.21 -18.08 25.35
N LEU A 345 -9.01 -19.33 24.93
CA LEU A 345 -10.06 -20.13 24.32
C LEU A 345 -11.26 -20.33 25.26
N LYS A 346 -11.00 -20.53 26.55
CA LYS A 346 -12.05 -20.62 27.58
C LYS A 346 -12.85 -19.32 27.64
N ILE A 347 -12.22 -18.15 27.64
CA ILE A 347 -12.94 -16.86 27.61
C ILE A 347 -13.81 -16.78 26.36
N ILE A 348 -13.28 -17.10 25.17
CA ILE A 348 -14.05 -17.07 23.92
C ILE A 348 -15.28 -17.98 24.03
N ARG A 349 -15.11 -19.22 24.49
CA ARG A 349 -16.19 -20.18 24.67
C ARG A 349 -17.22 -19.69 25.67
N ASP A 350 -16.80 -19.18 26.82
CA ASP A 350 -17.70 -18.73 27.88
C ASP A 350 -18.53 -17.50 27.42
N GLN A 351 -17.96 -16.62 26.59
CA GLN A 351 -18.65 -15.42 26.10
C GLN A 351 -19.51 -15.65 24.85
N THR A 352 -19.22 -16.69 24.05
CA THR A 352 -19.83 -16.89 22.73
C THR A 352 -20.48 -18.24 22.51
N GLY A 353 -20.25 -19.22 23.40
CA GLY A 353 -20.69 -20.61 23.23
C GLY A 353 -19.91 -21.41 22.18
N ILE A 354 -18.90 -20.82 21.53
CA ILE A 354 -18.12 -21.46 20.45
C ILE A 354 -16.78 -21.96 20.99
N ASP A 355 -16.52 -23.25 20.80
CA ASP A 355 -15.22 -23.86 21.08
C ASP A 355 -14.35 -23.84 19.82
N LEU A 356 -13.14 -23.27 19.92
CA LEU A 356 -12.17 -23.19 18.81
C LEU A 356 -10.98 -24.15 18.97
N THR A 357 -11.00 -25.03 19.97
CA THR A 357 -9.85 -25.88 20.34
C THR A 357 -9.38 -26.76 19.19
N ALA A 358 -10.30 -27.27 18.37
CA ALA A 358 -9.95 -28.10 17.21
C ALA A 358 -9.33 -27.28 16.07
N GLU A 359 -9.80 -26.05 15.86
CA GLU A 359 -9.34 -25.16 14.80
C GLU A 359 -7.92 -24.60 15.05
N MET A 360 -7.46 -24.61 16.30
CA MET A 360 -6.11 -24.18 16.64
C MET A 360 -5.01 -25.15 16.20
N LYS A 361 -5.32 -26.44 16.10
CA LYS A 361 -4.33 -27.51 15.86
C LYS A 361 -4.03 -27.71 14.38
N PRO A 362 -2.79 -28.05 13.99
CA PRO A 362 -2.45 -28.42 12.61
C PRO A 362 -3.40 -29.47 12.02
N LYS A 363 -3.70 -29.36 10.72
CA LYS A 363 -4.56 -30.30 9.99
C LYS A 363 -3.81 -31.03 8.90
#